data_AF-A0A371QP94-F1
#
_entry.id   AF-A0A371QP94-F1
#
_cell.length_a   1.000
_cell.length_b   1.000
_cell.length_c   1.000
_cell.angle_alpha   90.00
_cell.angle_beta   90.00
_cell.angle_gamma   90.00
#
_symmetry.space_group_name_H-M   'P 1'
#
loop_
_entity.id
_entity.type
_entity.pdbx_description
1 polymer ?
#
loop_
_entity_poly.entity_id
_entity_poly.type
_entity_poly.pdbx_seq_one_letter_code
_entity_poly.pdbx_strand_id
1 'polypeptide(L)'
;MTDYSNCIFCKDTADFNGINANEKFEVNCERCGIYKIYNSAIALLQEKELSQPHLISAFIREKTEKGIKLELDINEIEDLDDKYFEHDPFEIFDKIMLFFYRRCEKIIEKIEIDHNKDYPIAYAENSTEFIDYLRKLSDLGYIFSQGAAFNNFIITLEGWKYIQELRKRKPENNQAFVAMWFSEEMNNAWENGFHKALDDLNLNPFRIDMLEHNDKICDEIIAQINRSNLLVADFTDNRGGVYFEAGYALGLGIPVIWTCREDYIDKTHFDTRQYNHIVWETPEDLHKKLTNRILATIPFATNQNA
;
A
#
# COMPACT_ATOMS: atom_id res chain seq x y z
N MET A 1 35.48 -18.20 3.55
CA MET A 1 34.12 -18.04 4.08
C MET A 1 34.14 -16.76 4.89
N THR A 2 33.65 -15.68 4.31
CA THR A 2 33.39 -14.44 5.04
C THR A 2 32.20 -14.74 5.94
N ASP A 3 32.42 -14.79 7.25
CA ASP A 3 31.39 -15.15 8.21
C ASP A 3 30.58 -13.89 8.52
N TYR A 4 29.45 -13.72 7.82
CA TYR A 4 28.54 -12.60 8.06
C TYR A 4 27.75 -12.90 9.32
N SER A 5 28.01 -12.14 10.39
CA SER A 5 27.36 -12.31 11.71
C SER A 5 26.38 -11.19 12.07
N ASN A 6 26.43 -10.07 11.35
CA ASN A 6 25.62 -8.89 11.62
C ASN A 6 24.80 -8.50 10.38
N CYS A 7 23.53 -8.14 10.61
CA CYS A 7 22.68 -7.54 9.59
C CYS A 7 23.27 -6.20 9.15
N ILE A 8 23.33 -5.99 7.84
CA ILE A 8 23.99 -4.82 7.26
C ILE A 8 23.18 -3.53 7.47
N PHE A 9 21.85 -3.65 7.65
CA PHE A 9 20.97 -2.49 7.83
C PHE A 9 20.88 -2.04 9.30
N CYS A 10 20.62 -2.96 10.24
CA CYS A 10 20.46 -2.59 11.65
C CYS A 10 21.71 -2.82 12.51
N LYS A 11 22.75 -3.43 11.96
CA LYS A 11 24.03 -3.78 12.62
C LYS A 11 23.91 -4.75 13.80
N ASP A 12 22.72 -5.31 14.04
CA ASP A 12 22.48 -6.35 15.05
C ASP A 12 22.82 -7.73 14.51
N THR A 13 22.95 -8.72 15.40
CA THR A 13 23.26 -10.10 15.01
C THR A 13 22.17 -10.67 14.09
N ALA A 14 22.58 -11.37 13.03
CA ALA A 14 21.66 -12.00 12.09
C ALA A 14 22.24 -13.29 11.52
N ASP A 15 21.35 -14.22 11.16
CA ASP A 15 21.72 -15.49 10.56
C ASP A 15 21.76 -15.37 9.04
N PHE A 16 22.87 -15.77 8.42
CA PHE A 16 23.05 -15.77 6.97
C PHE A 16 23.06 -17.21 6.44
N ASN A 17 22.00 -17.58 5.71
CA ASN A 17 21.88 -18.89 5.08
C ASN A 17 22.19 -18.78 3.58
N GLY A 18 23.27 -19.43 3.12
CA GLY A 18 23.65 -19.44 1.70
C GLY A 18 22.66 -20.27 0.86
N ILE A 19 22.02 -19.64 -0.13
CA ILE A 19 21.10 -20.32 -1.06
C ILE A 19 21.89 -20.92 -2.23
N ASN A 20 22.76 -20.11 -2.84
CA ASN A 20 23.74 -20.53 -3.85
C ASN A 20 25.11 -20.15 -3.30
N ALA A 21 26.03 -21.13 -3.27
CA ALA A 21 27.19 -21.19 -2.36
C ALA A 21 28.07 -19.93 -2.24
N ASN A 22 28.00 -18.92 -3.12
CA ASN A 22 28.68 -17.62 -2.95
C ASN A 22 27.95 -16.41 -3.58
N GLU A 23 26.71 -16.55 -4.08
CA GLU A 23 26.05 -15.47 -4.83
C GLU A 23 24.93 -14.79 -4.05
N LYS A 24 24.24 -15.53 -3.18
CA LYS A 24 22.98 -15.06 -2.57
C LYS A 24 22.75 -15.67 -1.21
N PHE A 25 22.35 -14.83 -0.26
CA PHE A 25 22.08 -15.20 1.12
C PHE A 25 20.63 -14.89 1.48
N GLU A 26 20.00 -15.77 2.25
CA GLU A 26 18.81 -15.45 3.02
C GLU A 26 19.26 -14.97 4.40
N VAL A 27 18.85 -13.76 4.77
CA VAL A 27 19.18 -13.15 6.06
C VAL A 27 17.95 -13.22 6.95
N ASN A 28 18.13 -13.75 8.16
CA ASN A 28 17.13 -13.71 9.21
C ASN A 28 17.61 -12.81 10.35
N CYS A 29 16.98 -11.64 10.48
CA CYS A 29 17.32 -10.64 11.49
C CYS A 29 16.10 -10.35 12.36
N GLU A 30 16.26 -10.37 13.68
CA GLU A 30 15.16 -10.09 14.63
C GLU A 30 14.63 -8.65 14.55
N ARG A 31 15.42 -7.71 14.02
CA ARG A 31 15.00 -6.31 13.78
C ARG A 31 14.42 -6.12 12.39
N CYS A 32 15.24 -6.33 11.36
CA CYS A 32 14.86 -6.07 9.98
C CYS A 32 13.85 -7.09 9.43
N GLY A 33 13.78 -8.30 9.99
CA GLY A 33 12.99 -9.39 9.43
C GLY A 33 13.78 -10.27 8.46
N ILE A 34 13.07 -10.88 7.50
CA ILE A 34 13.59 -11.91 6.61
C ILE A 34 13.68 -11.36 5.18
N TYR A 35 14.86 -11.41 4.59
CA TYR A 35 15.10 -10.94 3.23
C TYR A 35 16.21 -11.74 2.55
N LYS A 36 16.29 -11.63 1.22
CA LYS A 36 17.38 -12.19 0.42
C LYS A 36 18.26 -11.06 -0.10
N ILE A 37 19.57 -11.28 -0.12
CA ILE A 37 20.53 -10.28 -0.61
C ILE A 37 21.64 -10.94 -1.42
N TYR A 38 22.04 -10.28 -2.51
CA TYR A 38 23.15 -10.72 -3.36
C TYR A 38 24.51 -10.39 -2.74
N ASN A 39 25.52 -11.25 -2.95
CA ASN A 39 26.85 -11.04 -2.40
C ASN A 39 27.53 -9.77 -2.97
N SER A 40 27.22 -9.41 -4.22
CA SER A 40 27.65 -8.14 -4.83
C SER A 40 27.11 -6.92 -4.08
N ALA A 41 25.85 -7.00 -3.66
CA ALA A 41 25.16 -5.99 -2.89
C ALA A 41 25.73 -5.86 -1.47
N ILE A 42 26.06 -6.99 -0.84
CA ILE A 42 26.79 -7.01 0.45
C ILE A 42 28.15 -6.31 0.32
N ALA A 43 28.93 -6.61 -0.74
CA ALA A 43 30.23 -6.01 -0.95
C ALA A 43 30.15 -4.49 -1.11
N LEU A 44 29.15 -3.98 -1.85
CA LEU A 44 28.89 -2.55 -1.97
C LEU A 44 28.63 -1.90 -0.60
N LEU A 45 27.77 -2.51 0.23
CA LEU A 45 27.42 -1.99 1.55
C LEU A 45 28.55 -2.06 2.58
N GLN A 46 29.63 -2.80 2.31
CA GLN A 46 30.85 -2.75 3.13
C GLN A 46 31.70 -1.52 2.82
N GLU A 47 31.58 -0.95 1.62
CA GLU A 47 32.35 0.20 1.15
C GLU A 47 31.55 1.52 1.21
N LYS A 48 30.21 1.45 1.13
CA LYS A 48 29.29 2.59 1.12
C LYS A 48 28.43 2.60 2.39
N GLU A 49 28.43 3.73 3.10
CA GLU A 49 27.43 3.98 4.15
C GLU A 49 26.10 4.42 3.51
N LEU A 50 25.02 3.78 3.95
CA LEU A 50 23.67 4.16 3.59
C LEU A 50 23.29 5.47 4.28
N SER A 51 22.54 6.31 3.58
CA SER A 51 22.05 7.58 4.10
C SER A 51 20.97 7.38 5.17
N GLN A 52 20.16 6.33 5.03
CA GLN A 52 18.99 6.09 5.87
C GLN A 52 18.77 4.60 6.24
N PRO A 53 19.75 3.96 6.91
CA PRO A 53 19.70 2.52 7.19
C PRO A 53 18.54 2.10 8.10
N HIS A 54 18.10 2.97 9.01
CA HIS A 54 16.97 2.69 9.91
C HIS A 54 15.62 2.62 9.15
N LEU A 55 15.42 3.47 8.14
CA LEU A 55 14.21 3.47 7.30
C LEU A 55 14.17 2.26 6.37
N ILE A 56 15.33 1.86 5.83
CA ILE A 56 15.45 0.63 5.03
C ILE A 56 15.17 -0.59 5.92
N SER A 57 15.73 -0.64 7.14
CA SER A 57 15.43 -1.68 8.13
C SER A 57 13.92 -1.76 8.42
N ALA A 58 13.26 -0.61 8.61
CA ALA A 58 11.82 -0.53 8.85
C ALA A 58 11.00 -1.02 7.65
N PHE A 59 11.40 -0.66 6.43
CA PHE A 59 10.77 -1.13 5.20
C PHE A 59 10.85 -2.64 5.04
N ILE A 60 12.03 -3.23 5.27
CA ILE A 60 12.20 -4.69 5.23
C ILE A 60 11.34 -5.37 6.30
N ARG A 61 11.26 -4.78 7.51
CA ARG A 61 10.42 -5.32 8.58
C ARG A 61 8.94 -5.28 8.18
N GLU A 62 8.47 -4.18 7.61
CA GLU A 62 7.09 -4.05 7.14
C GLU A 62 6.75 -5.12 6.08
N LYS A 63 7.64 -5.34 5.11
CA LYS A 63 7.43 -6.37 4.07
C LYS A 63 7.42 -7.78 4.66
N THR A 64 8.29 -8.05 5.62
CA THR A 64 8.33 -9.33 6.35
C THR A 64 7.01 -9.59 7.09
N GLU A 65 6.47 -8.60 7.81
CA GLU A 65 5.20 -8.70 8.54
C GLU A 65 3.98 -8.91 7.61
N LYS A 66 4.13 -8.55 6.34
CA LYS A 66 3.14 -8.83 5.27
C LYS A 66 3.37 -10.17 4.57
N GLY A 67 4.37 -10.95 4.97
CA GLY A 67 4.74 -12.22 4.34
C GLY A 67 5.45 -12.08 2.99
N ILE A 68 5.87 -10.87 2.63
CA ILE A 68 6.59 -10.60 1.38
C ILE A 68 8.07 -10.84 1.62
N LYS A 69 8.65 -11.77 0.85
CA LYS A 69 10.08 -12.04 0.86
C LYS A 69 10.77 -11.11 -0.13
N LEU A 70 11.49 -10.12 0.38
CA LEU A 70 12.28 -9.21 -0.45
C LEU A 70 13.55 -9.89 -0.98
N GLU A 71 13.98 -9.43 -2.13
CA GLU A 71 15.23 -9.80 -2.77
C GLU A 71 15.95 -8.51 -3.18
N LEU A 72 17.17 -8.32 -2.68
CA LEU A 72 17.90 -7.06 -2.76
C LEU A 72 19.22 -7.27 -3.51
N ASP A 73 19.31 -6.72 -4.72
CA ASP A 73 20.55 -6.52 -5.47
C ASP A 73 21.10 -5.10 -5.27
N ILE A 74 22.10 -4.71 -6.07
CA ILE A 74 22.72 -3.39 -5.97
C ILE A 74 21.73 -2.28 -6.31
N ASN A 75 20.95 -2.45 -7.37
CA ASN A 75 20.01 -1.43 -7.84
C ASN A 75 18.89 -1.23 -6.82
N GLU A 76 18.29 -2.31 -6.28
CA GLU A 76 17.23 -2.12 -5.27
C GLU A 76 17.75 -1.45 -4.00
N ILE A 77 19.01 -1.65 -3.62
CA ILE A 77 19.60 -0.97 -2.46
C ILE A 77 19.80 0.51 -2.75
N GLU A 78 20.31 0.87 -3.93
CA GLU A 78 20.49 2.27 -4.31
C GLU A 78 19.15 2.98 -4.43
N ASP A 79 18.16 2.35 -5.05
CA ASP A 79 16.79 2.86 -5.14
C ASP A 79 16.19 3.08 -3.75
N LEU A 80 16.39 2.13 -2.82
CA LEU A 80 15.92 2.26 -1.44
C LEU A 80 16.66 3.34 -0.63
N ASP A 81 17.95 3.57 -0.90
CA ASP A 81 18.72 4.62 -0.22
C ASP A 81 18.37 6.01 -0.73
N ASP A 82 17.98 6.14 -2.00
CA ASP A 82 17.51 7.39 -2.60
C ASP A 82 16.00 7.64 -2.36
N LYS A 83 15.26 6.62 -1.91
CA LYS A 83 13.80 6.71 -1.70
C LYS A 83 13.44 7.70 -0.59
N TYR A 84 12.51 8.60 -0.89
CA TYR A 84 11.89 9.42 0.14
C TYR A 84 10.83 8.61 0.90
N PHE A 85 11.07 8.32 2.18
CA PHE A 85 10.09 7.69 3.06
C PHE A 85 9.18 8.74 3.70
N GLU A 86 8.10 9.08 3.01
CA GLU A 86 7.06 9.96 3.58
C GLU A 86 6.23 9.20 4.61
N HIS A 87 6.22 9.67 5.85
CA HIS A 87 5.37 9.14 6.91
C HIS A 87 4.63 10.26 7.59
N ASP A 88 3.30 10.27 7.42
CA ASP A 88 2.44 11.07 8.28
C ASP A 88 2.51 10.49 9.71
N PRO A 89 2.61 11.33 10.76
CA PRO A 89 2.70 10.85 12.14
C PRO A 89 1.56 9.91 12.56
N PHE A 90 0.37 10.02 11.98
CA PHE A 90 -0.75 9.11 12.27
C PHE A 90 -0.61 7.78 11.52
N GLU A 91 0.05 7.73 10.35
CA GLU A 91 0.35 6.47 9.68
C GLU A 91 1.30 5.58 10.52
N ILE A 92 2.21 6.19 11.28
CA ILE A 92 3.06 5.46 12.24
C ILE A 92 2.19 4.75 13.28
N PHE A 93 1.20 5.46 13.83
CA PHE A 93 0.24 4.86 14.77
C PHE A 93 -0.58 3.74 14.15
N ASP A 94 -1.00 3.89 12.88
CA ASP A 94 -1.68 2.83 12.15
C ASP A 94 -0.83 1.57 12.03
N LYS A 95 0.46 1.72 11.70
CA LYS A 95 1.39 0.59 11.57
C LYS A 95 1.52 -0.17 12.89
N ILE A 96 1.66 0.54 14.01
CA ILE A 96 1.75 -0.06 15.35
C ILE A 96 0.44 -0.77 15.70
N MET A 97 -0.72 -0.12 15.50
CA MET A 97 -2.01 -0.71 15.84
C MET A 97 -2.33 -1.96 15.00
N LEU A 98 -1.96 -1.96 13.71
CA LEU A 98 -2.10 -3.14 12.85
C LEU A 98 -1.10 -4.24 13.21
N PHE A 99 0.10 -3.89 13.69
CA PHE A 99 1.05 -4.86 14.22
C PHE A 99 0.54 -5.56 15.48
N PHE A 100 -0.09 -4.79 16.38
CA PHE A 100 -0.74 -5.31 17.59
C PHE A 100 -1.90 -6.23 17.21
N TYR A 101 -2.76 -5.78 16.29
CA TYR A 101 -3.89 -6.54 15.78
C TYR A 101 -3.49 -7.92 15.24
N ARG A 102 -2.43 -8.01 14.43
CA ARG A 102 -1.94 -9.27 13.85
C ARG A 102 -1.46 -10.29 14.88
N ARG A 103 -1.20 -9.85 16.13
CA ARG A 103 -0.70 -10.69 17.23
C ARG A 103 -1.80 -11.00 18.27
N CYS A 104 -3.05 -10.62 18.01
CA CYS A 104 -4.18 -10.93 18.87
C CYS A 104 -5.14 -11.92 18.21
N GLU A 105 -5.47 -12.98 18.92
CA GLU A 105 -6.59 -13.87 18.61
C GLU A 105 -7.84 -13.49 19.42
N LYS A 106 -7.66 -12.84 20.58
CA LYS A 106 -8.73 -12.45 21.50
C LYS A 106 -8.78 -10.94 21.71
N ILE A 107 -9.96 -10.44 22.05
CA ILE A 107 -10.18 -9.01 22.32
C ILE A 107 -9.34 -8.51 23.50
N ILE A 108 -9.21 -9.34 24.54
CA ILE A 108 -8.42 -9.04 25.74
C ILE A 108 -7.27 -10.04 25.78
N GLU A 109 -6.17 -9.66 25.15
CA GLU A 109 -4.96 -10.44 25.06
C GLU A 109 -3.75 -9.55 25.35
N LYS A 110 -2.75 -10.13 26.02
CA LYS A 110 -1.51 -9.42 26.31
C LYS A 110 -0.57 -9.57 25.12
N ILE A 111 -0.07 -8.44 24.65
CA ILE A 111 0.93 -8.36 23.59
C ILE A 111 2.23 -7.96 24.26
N GLU A 112 3.21 -8.85 24.20
CA GLU A 112 4.57 -8.57 24.62
C GLU A 112 5.35 -7.99 23.44
N ILE A 113 6.05 -6.89 23.70
CA ILE A 113 6.84 -6.13 22.72
C ILE A 113 8.26 -6.00 23.24
N ASP A 114 9.26 -6.32 22.43
CA ASP A 114 10.64 -5.96 22.72
C ASP A 114 10.96 -4.64 22.04
N HIS A 115 10.91 -3.54 22.79
CA HIS A 115 11.16 -2.21 22.25
C HIS A 115 12.58 -2.04 21.66
N ASN A 116 13.53 -2.94 21.96
CA ASN A 116 14.86 -2.92 21.36
C ASN A 116 14.92 -3.64 20.01
N LYS A 117 13.89 -4.42 19.67
CA LYS A 117 13.83 -5.22 18.44
C LYS A 117 12.71 -4.81 17.51
N ASP A 118 11.57 -4.40 18.07
CA ASP A 118 10.35 -4.14 17.30
C ASP A 118 10.22 -2.68 16.82
N TYR A 119 11.07 -1.76 17.27
CA TYR A 119 11.03 -0.35 16.86
C TYR A 119 11.00 -0.10 15.34
N PRO A 120 11.60 -0.93 14.45
CA PRO A 120 11.47 -0.75 13.01
C PRO A 120 10.03 -0.84 12.49
N ILE A 121 9.09 -1.46 13.21
CA ILE A 121 7.67 -1.51 12.78
C ILE A 121 7.05 -0.12 12.65
N ALA A 122 7.52 0.80 13.47
CA ALA A 122 7.03 2.16 13.57
C ALA A 122 7.87 3.14 12.75
N TYR A 123 8.84 2.65 11.95
CA TYR A 123 9.83 3.51 11.30
C TYR A 123 10.58 4.42 12.28
N ALA A 124 10.64 4.01 13.56
CA ALA A 124 11.40 4.72 14.57
C ALA A 124 12.91 4.54 14.31
N GLU A 125 13.68 5.60 14.55
CA GLU A 125 15.14 5.57 14.49
C GLU A 125 15.72 4.66 15.58
N ASN A 126 15.07 4.64 16.75
CA ASN A 126 15.56 3.90 17.90
C ASN A 126 14.45 3.52 18.89
N SER A 127 14.86 2.76 19.92
CA SER A 127 13.97 2.26 20.97
C SER A 127 13.26 3.36 21.77
N THR A 128 13.93 4.50 22.00
CA THR A 128 13.37 5.62 22.79
C THR A 128 12.20 6.25 22.06
N GLU A 129 12.37 6.53 20.77
CA GLU A 129 11.32 7.09 19.93
C GLU A 129 10.11 6.15 19.82
N PHE A 130 10.36 4.85 19.68
CA PHE A 130 9.28 3.86 19.68
C PHE A 130 8.50 3.81 21.00
N ILE A 131 9.20 3.92 22.14
CA ILE A 131 8.55 4.04 23.46
C ILE A 131 7.69 5.30 23.52
N ASP A 132 8.13 6.42 22.95
CA ASP A 132 7.34 7.65 22.93
C ASP A 132 6.08 7.50 22.06
N TYR A 133 6.14 6.80 20.93
CA TYR A 133 4.96 6.44 20.14
C TYR A 133 3.97 5.56 20.93
N LEU A 134 4.46 4.55 21.63
CA LEU A 134 3.64 3.68 22.48
C LEU A 134 2.99 4.47 23.63
N ARG A 135 3.69 5.42 24.24
CA ARG A 135 3.12 6.34 25.23
C ARG A 135 1.99 7.17 24.63
N LYS A 136 2.15 7.70 23.42
CA LYS A 136 1.09 8.48 22.75
C LYS A 136 -0.13 7.63 22.41
N LEU A 137 0.05 6.40 21.96
CA LEU A 137 -1.06 5.46 21.78
C LEU A 137 -1.78 5.16 23.11
N SER A 138 -1.04 5.10 24.22
CA SER A 138 -1.62 4.94 25.56
C SER A 138 -2.35 6.21 26.03
N ASP A 139 -1.81 7.40 25.77
CA ASP A 139 -2.43 8.69 26.10
C ASP A 139 -3.76 8.88 25.33
N LEU A 140 -3.80 8.45 24.06
CA LEU A 140 -5.01 8.41 23.22
C LEU A 140 -6.00 7.33 23.66
N GLY A 141 -5.60 6.47 24.59
CA GLY A 141 -6.42 5.39 25.11
C GLY A 141 -6.60 4.23 24.15
N TYR A 142 -5.76 4.08 23.11
CA TYR A 142 -5.84 2.96 22.15
C TYR A 142 -5.23 1.68 22.69
N ILE A 143 -4.18 1.81 23.50
CA ILE A 143 -3.54 0.70 24.19
C ILE A 143 -3.44 0.99 25.68
N PHE A 144 -3.32 -0.06 26.47
CA PHE A 144 -3.07 0.02 27.90
C PHE A 144 -1.83 -0.80 28.24
N SER A 145 -0.84 -0.16 28.88
CA SER A 145 0.33 -0.88 29.39
C SER A 145 0.00 -1.58 30.70
N GLN A 146 0.32 -2.87 30.81
CA GLN A 146 0.08 -3.67 32.00
C GLN A 146 1.40 -4.17 32.60
N GLY A 147 1.66 -3.78 33.84
CA GLY A 147 2.84 -4.23 34.60
C GLY A 147 3.82 -3.08 34.88
N ALA A 148 4.91 -3.41 35.58
CA ALA A 148 5.95 -2.43 35.91
C ALA A 148 6.90 -2.15 34.73
N ALA A 149 7.08 -3.14 33.86
CA ALA A 149 7.84 -2.99 32.62
C ALA A 149 6.92 -2.48 31.50
N PHE A 150 7.36 -1.46 30.76
CA PHE A 150 6.61 -0.84 29.66
C PHE A 150 6.75 -1.64 28.35
N ASN A 151 6.51 -2.95 28.43
CA ASN A 151 6.70 -3.91 27.34
C ASN A 151 5.47 -4.81 27.11
N ASN A 152 4.46 -4.73 27.98
CA ASN A 152 3.25 -5.52 27.91
C ASN A 152 2.05 -4.61 27.69
N PHE A 153 1.29 -4.86 26.61
CA PHE A 153 0.18 -4.00 26.20
C PHE A 153 -1.09 -4.81 25.93
N ILE A 154 -2.24 -4.16 26.12
CA ILE A 154 -3.56 -4.68 25.76
C ILE A 154 -4.24 -3.62 24.88
N ILE A 155 -4.84 -4.03 23.77
CA ILE A 155 -5.66 -3.15 22.94
C ILE A 155 -6.96 -2.83 23.69
N THR A 156 -7.28 -1.54 23.86
CA THR A 156 -8.51 -1.12 24.52
C THR A 156 -9.70 -1.19 23.56
N LEU A 157 -10.93 -0.98 24.06
CA LEU A 157 -12.11 -0.86 23.19
C LEU A 157 -11.97 0.28 22.16
N GLU A 158 -11.38 1.42 22.54
CA GLU A 158 -11.15 2.52 21.60
C GLU A 158 -10.08 2.15 20.57
N GLY A 159 -9.02 1.43 20.96
CA GLY A 159 -8.05 0.87 20.02
C GLY A 159 -8.67 -0.10 19.01
N TRP A 160 -9.60 -0.95 19.46
CA TRP A 160 -10.34 -1.86 18.57
C TRP A 160 -11.25 -1.13 17.59
N LYS A 161 -11.96 -0.08 18.03
CA LYS A 161 -12.74 0.78 17.12
C LYS A 161 -11.83 1.47 16.10
N TYR A 162 -10.69 1.98 16.53
CA TYR A 162 -9.70 2.58 15.66
C TYR A 162 -9.23 1.60 14.58
N ILE A 163 -8.81 0.38 14.97
CA ILE A 163 -8.43 -0.69 14.04
C ILE A 163 -9.56 -1.02 13.06
N GLN A 164 -10.81 -1.08 13.53
CA GLN A 164 -11.95 -1.35 12.67
C GLN A 164 -12.10 -0.28 11.57
N GLU A 165 -11.97 1.00 11.92
CA GLU A 165 -12.00 2.09 10.94
C GLU A 165 -10.81 2.04 9.99
N LEU A 166 -9.61 1.73 10.47
CA LEU A 166 -8.43 1.55 9.61
C LEU A 166 -8.64 0.45 8.56
N ARG A 167 -9.23 -0.68 8.98
CA ARG A 167 -9.51 -1.81 8.09
C ARG A 167 -10.66 -1.53 7.11
N LYS A 168 -11.55 -0.59 7.42
CA LYS A 168 -12.55 -0.09 6.44
C LYS A 168 -11.92 0.86 5.42
N ARG A 169 -10.95 1.68 5.85
CA ARG A 169 -10.27 2.68 5.01
C ARG A 169 -9.27 2.08 4.03
N LYS A 170 -8.73 0.90 4.34
CA LYS A 170 -7.82 0.17 3.45
C LYS A 170 -8.53 -1.08 2.94
N PRO A 171 -9.11 -1.07 1.74
CA PRO A 171 -9.23 -2.31 1.00
C PRO A 171 -7.84 -2.94 0.94
N GLU A 172 -7.70 -4.20 1.36
CA GLU A 172 -6.44 -4.97 1.25
C GLU A 172 -6.01 -5.17 -0.22
N ASN A 173 -6.81 -4.66 -1.17
CA ASN A 173 -6.65 -4.84 -2.60
C ASN A 173 -6.33 -3.47 -3.22
N ASN A 174 -5.32 -3.40 -4.08
CA ASN A 174 -5.03 -2.22 -4.91
C ASN A 174 -6.09 -2.00 -6.01
N GLN A 175 -7.35 -2.27 -5.72
CA GLN A 175 -8.40 -2.34 -6.72
C GLN A 175 -8.73 -0.93 -7.24
N ALA A 176 -8.69 -0.77 -8.56
CA ALA A 176 -9.20 0.38 -9.27
C ALA A 176 -10.50 0.01 -9.99
N PHE A 177 -11.62 0.52 -9.49
CA PHE A 177 -12.93 0.28 -10.10
C PHE A 177 -13.07 1.11 -11.37
N VAL A 178 -13.43 0.49 -12.49
CA VAL A 178 -13.66 1.18 -13.76
C VAL A 178 -15.14 1.13 -14.09
N ALA A 179 -15.80 2.27 -13.87
CA ALA A 179 -17.19 2.52 -14.23
C ALA A 179 -17.25 2.96 -15.69
N MET A 180 -17.59 2.05 -16.60
CA MET A 180 -17.64 2.35 -18.04
C MET A 180 -18.75 1.58 -18.76
N TRP A 181 -19.07 2.01 -19.98
CA TRP A 181 -19.97 1.27 -20.84
C TRP A 181 -19.32 -0.03 -21.34
N PHE A 182 -20.03 -1.15 -21.17
CA PHE A 182 -19.58 -2.52 -21.49
C PHE A 182 -20.02 -3.01 -22.88
N SER A 183 -20.25 -2.12 -23.85
CA SER A 183 -20.50 -2.55 -25.22
C SER A 183 -19.24 -3.10 -25.89
N GLU A 184 -19.42 -3.92 -26.92
CA GLU A 184 -18.31 -4.46 -27.71
C GLU A 184 -17.41 -3.36 -28.30
N GLU A 185 -17.98 -2.19 -28.64
CA GLU A 185 -17.24 -1.04 -29.16
C GLU A 185 -16.23 -0.47 -28.16
N MET A 186 -16.43 -0.71 -26.87
CA MET A 186 -15.58 -0.20 -25.79
C MET A 186 -14.55 -1.24 -25.32
N ASN A 187 -14.58 -2.47 -25.84
CA ASN A 187 -13.67 -3.54 -25.41
C ASN A 187 -12.20 -3.18 -25.65
N ASN A 188 -11.89 -2.54 -26.79
CA ASN A 188 -10.52 -2.12 -27.07
C ASN A 188 -10.04 -1.02 -26.10
N ALA A 189 -10.92 -0.04 -25.80
CA ALA A 189 -10.63 0.98 -24.81
C ALA A 189 -10.42 0.40 -23.40
N TRP A 190 -11.16 -0.66 -23.06
CA TRP A 190 -10.94 -1.43 -21.84
C TRP A 190 -9.58 -2.13 -21.84
N GLU A 191 -9.33 -3.05 -22.78
CA GLU A 191 -8.14 -3.91 -22.76
C GLU A 191 -6.84 -3.10 -22.92
N ASN A 192 -6.77 -2.23 -23.93
CA ASN A 192 -5.53 -1.54 -24.30
C ASN A 192 -5.41 -0.14 -23.67
N GLY A 193 -6.51 0.40 -23.13
CA GLY A 193 -6.55 1.70 -22.47
C GLY A 193 -6.60 1.57 -20.95
N PHE A 194 -7.81 1.37 -20.41
CA PHE A 194 -8.07 1.36 -18.96
C PHE A 194 -7.31 0.26 -18.22
N HIS A 195 -7.49 -1.00 -18.64
CA HIS A 195 -6.90 -2.16 -17.97
C HIS A 195 -5.38 -2.06 -18.00
N LYS A 196 -4.80 -1.85 -19.19
CA LYS A 196 -3.35 -1.73 -19.35
C LYS A 196 -2.74 -0.59 -18.52
N ALA A 197 -3.39 0.57 -18.46
CA ALA A 197 -2.87 1.71 -17.70
C ALA A 197 -2.85 1.47 -16.19
N LEU A 198 -3.87 0.80 -15.68
CA LEU A 198 -3.98 0.45 -14.27
C LEU A 198 -3.02 -0.69 -13.89
N ASP A 199 -2.92 -1.71 -14.74
CA ASP A 199 -2.02 -2.86 -14.54
C ASP A 199 -0.53 -2.44 -14.57
N ASP A 200 -0.13 -1.56 -15.50
CA ASP A 200 1.22 -0.97 -15.55
C ASP A 200 1.58 -0.15 -14.28
N LEU A 201 0.58 0.19 -13.46
CA LEU A 201 0.74 0.89 -12.18
C LEU A 201 0.50 -0.01 -10.95
N ASN A 202 0.44 -1.33 -11.12
CA ASN A 202 0.16 -2.30 -10.06
C ASN A 202 -1.19 -2.05 -9.34
N LEU A 203 -2.14 -1.41 -10.03
CA LEU A 203 -3.52 -1.26 -9.60
C LEU A 203 -4.35 -2.36 -10.25
N ASN A 204 -5.04 -3.16 -9.43
CA ASN A 204 -5.87 -4.27 -9.89
C ASN A 204 -7.12 -3.71 -10.60
N PRO A 205 -7.19 -3.73 -11.94
CA PRO A 205 -8.32 -3.14 -12.67
C PRO A 205 -9.55 -4.00 -12.47
N PHE A 206 -10.68 -3.38 -12.12
CA PHE A 206 -11.93 -4.11 -11.89
C PHE A 206 -13.08 -3.47 -12.67
N ARG A 207 -13.77 -4.27 -13.49
CA ARG A 207 -15.00 -3.91 -14.21
C ARG A 207 -16.08 -4.93 -13.86
N ILE A 208 -17.31 -4.46 -13.64
CA ILE A 208 -18.37 -5.29 -13.03
C ILE A 208 -18.79 -6.51 -13.86
N ASP A 209 -18.63 -6.46 -15.18
CA ASP A 209 -18.95 -7.56 -16.09
C ASP A 209 -17.98 -8.76 -15.97
N MET A 210 -16.91 -8.63 -15.18
CA MET A 210 -15.96 -9.70 -14.88
C MET A 210 -16.44 -10.68 -13.80
N LEU A 211 -17.60 -10.43 -13.16
CA LEU A 211 -18.17 -11.29 -12.12
C LEU A 211 -19.42 -12.04 -12.60
N GLU A 212 -19.39 -13.37 -12.49
CA GLU A 212 -20.62 -14.16 -12.42
C GLU A 212 -21.18 -14.08 -11.00
N HIS A 213 -22.41 -13.56 -10.84
CA HIS A 213 -23.07 -13.48 -9.53
C HIS A 213 -24.55 -13.90 -9.61
N ASN A 214 -25.07 -14.45 -8.51
CA ASN A 214 -26.48 -14.83 -8.38
C ASN A 214 -27.34 -13.72 -7.75
N ASP A 215 -26.69 -12.69 -7.17
CA ASP A 215 -27.33 -11.61 -6.43
C ASP A 215 -27.66 -10.40 -7.32
N LYS A 216 -28.15 -9.30 -6.73
CA LYS A 216 -28.42 -8.07 -7.49
C LYS A 216 -27.10 -7.39 -7.86
N ILE A 217 -26.91 -7.14 -9.16
CA ILE A 217 -25.71 -6.48 -9.69
C ILE A 217 -25.38 -5.15 -9.00
N CYS A 218 -26.41 -4.39 -8.59
CA CYS A 218 -26.22 -3.12 -7.88
C CYS A 218 -25.55 -3.29 -6.50
N ASP A 219 -25.86 -4.36 -5.77
CA ASP A 219 -25.26 -4.61 -4.45
C ASP A 219 -23.79 -4.97 -4.62
N GLU A 220 -23.45 -5.72 -5.68
CA GLU A 220 -22.07 -6.06 -6.02
C GLU A 220 -21.29 -4.82 -6.48
N ILE A 221 -21.87 -3.95 -7.30
CA ILE A 221 -21.25 -2.67 -7.69
C ILE A 221 -20.88 -1.85 -6.45
N ILE A 222 -21.80 -1.69 -5.50
CA ILE A 222 -21.54 -0.96 -4.26
C ILE A 222 -20.44 -1.65 -3.44
N ALA A 223 -20.50 -2.97 -3.32
CA ALA A 223 -19.48 -3.74 -2.59
C ALA A 223 -18.09 -3.58 -3.22
N GLN A 224 -17.99 -3.59 -4.54
CA GLN A 224 -16.74 -3.45 -5.27
C GLN A 224 -16.19 -2.03 -5.23
N ILE A 225 -17.03 -1.00 -5.30
CA ILE A 225 -16.60 0.39 -5.09
C ILE A 225 -16.07 0.56 -3.66
N ASN A 226 -16.73 0.00 -2.65
CA ASN A 226 -16.24 0.05 -1.26
C ASN A 226 -14.87 -0.65 -1.07
N ARG A 227 -14.50 -1.57 -1.98
CA ARG A 227 -13.21 -2.28 -1.98
C ARG A 227 -12.16 -1.61 -2.87
N SER A 228 -12.45 -0.46 -3.46
CA SER A 228 -11.55 0.21 -4.38
C SER A 228 -10.91 1.45 -3.75
N ASN A 229 -9.65 1.66 -4.08
CA ASN A 229 -8.87 2.82 -3.63
C ASN A 229 -8.91 3.95 -4.66
N LEU A 230 -9.32 3.64 -5.89
CA LEU A 230 -9.47 4.53 -7.02
C LEU A 230 -10.72 4.14 -7.81
N LEU A 231 -11.46 5.13 -8.31
CA LEU A 231 -12.49 4.91 -9.32
C LEU A 231 -12.14 5.69 -10.59
N VAL A 232 -12.18 5.02 -11.74
CA VAL A 232 -12.08 5.64 -13.07
C VAL A 232 -13.47 5.57 -13.71
N ALA A 233 -14.06 6.72 -14.00
CA ALA A 233 -15.42 6.81 -14.55
C ALA A 233 -15.39 7.33 -15.99
N ASP A 234 -15.87 6.52 -16.93
CA ASP A 234 -15.97 6.88 -18.33
C ASP A 234 -17.41 7.26 -18.73
N PHE A 235 -17.57 8.52 -19.11
CA PHE A 235 -18.88 9.12 -19.40
C PHE A 235 -19.29 9.02 -20.88
N THR A 236 -18.56 8.24 -21.68
CA THR A 236 -18.95 7.97 -23.08
C THR A 236 -20.36 7.41 -23.11
N ASP A 237 -21.22 8.01 -23.96
CA ASP A 237 -22.64 7.67 -24.09
C ASP A 237 -23.52 7.92 -22.83
N ASN A 238 -23.06 8.75 -21.88
CA ASN A 238 -23.87 9.28 -20.76
C ASN A 238 -24.65 8.24 -19.93
N ARG A 239 -24.00 7.13 -19.58
CA ARG A 239 -24.65 6.05 -18.83
C ARG A 239 -24.98 6.46 -17.40
N GLY A 240 -26.27 6.49 -17.05
CA GLY A 240 -26.75 6.90 -15.72
C GLY A 240 -26.12 6.13 -14.54
N GLY A 241 -25.78 4.84 -14.75
CA GLY A 241 -25.05 4.04 -13.76
C GLY A 241 -23.68 4.63 -13.40
N VAL A 242 -22.90 5.06 -14.39
CA VAL A 242 -21.57 5.64 -14.20
C VAL A 242 -21.64 6.93 -13.36
N TYR A 243 -22.67 7.77 -13.58
CA TYR A 243 -22.88 8.97 -12.75
C TYR A 243 -23.16 8.62 -11.29
N PHE A 244 -23.99 7.60 -11.05
CA PHE A 244 -24.27 7.13 -9.69
C PHE A 244 -23.02 6.58 -9.01
N GLU A 245 -22.27 5.73 -9.71
CA GLU A 245 -21.04 5.10 -9.21
C GLU A 245 -19.97 6.14 -8.89
N ALA A 246 -19.73 7.11 -9.79
CA ALA A 246 -18.81 8.22 -9.56
C ALA A 246 -19.24 9.10 -8.38
N GLY A 247 -20.53 9.45 -8.29
CA GLY A 247 -21.07 10.25 -7.19
C GLY A 247 -20.99 9.51 -5.85
N TYR A 248 -21.24 8.21 -5.84
CA TYR A 248 -21.13 7.36 -4.64
C TYR A 248 -19.68 7.28 -4.16
N ALA A 249 -18.73 7.04 -5.07
CA ALA A 249 -17.30 7.02 -4.74
C ALA A 249 -16.81 8.38 -4.20
N LEU A 250 -17.22 9.50 -4.82
CA LEU A 250 -16.95 10.83 -4.29
C LEU A 250 -17.49 11.02 -2.87
N GLY A 251 -18.72 10.55 -2.61
CA GLY A 251 -19.34 10.62 -1.28
C GLY A 251 -18.59 9.83 -0.20
N LEU A 252 -17.84 8.79 -0.60
CA LEU A 252 -16.97 8.00 0.27
C LEU A 252 -15.55 8.58 0.43
N GLY A 253 -15.21 9.64 -0.31
CA GLY A 253 -13.85 10.17 -0.36
C GLY A 253 -12.88 9.32 -1.18
N ILE A 254 -13.39 8.40 -2.01
CA ILE A 254 -12.57 7.65 -2.96
C ILE A 254 -12.22 8.60 -4.13
N PRO A 255 -10.94 8.76 -4.49
CA PRO A 255 -10.54 9.56 -5.65
C PRO A 255 -11.22 9.08 -6.94
N VAL A 256 -11.77 10.02 -7.72
CA VAL A 256 -12.42 9.74 -9.00
C VAL A 256 -11.67 10.41 -10.14
N ILE A 257 -11.23 9.63 -11.12
CA ILE A 257 -10.71 10.13 -12.40
C ILE A 257 -11.83 10.06 -13.43
N TRP A 258 -12.10 11.21 -14.04
CA TRP A 258 -13.16 11.40 -15.02
C TRP A 258 -12.58 11.22 -16.41
N THR A 259 -13.17 10.38 -17.25
CA THR A 259 -12.77 10.15 -18.64
C THR A 259 -13.97 10.24 -19.57
N CYS A 260 -13.74 10.61 -20.82
CA CYS A 260 -14.78 10.57 -21.85
C CYS A 260 -14.12 10.52 -23.23
N ARG A 261 -14.69 9.73 -24.13
CA ARG A 261 -14.26 9.75 -25.54
C ARG A 261 -14.56 11.10 -26.18
N GLU A 262 -13.67 11.58 -27.04
CA GLU A 262 -13.73 12.92 -27.62
C GLU A 262 -15.06 13.20 -28.35
N ASP A 263 -15.58 12.22 -29.10
CA ASP A 263 -16.85 12.34 -29.84
C ASP A 263 -18.12 12.43 -28.95
N TYR A 264 -17.97 12.23 -27.64
CA TYR A 264 -19.03 12.34 -26.64
C TYR A 264 -18.85 13.49 -25.65
N ILE A 265 -17.69 14.18 -25.62
CA ILE A 265 -17.42 15.21 -24.60
C ILE A 265 -18.45 16.35 -24.62
N ASP A 266 -18.81 16.85 -25.79
CA ASP A 266 -19.79 17.94 -25.94
C ASP A 266 -21.23 17.51 -25.60
N LYS A 267 -21.46 16.19 -25.60
CA LYS A 267 -22.75 15.57 -25.25
C LYS A 267 -22.82 15.23 -23.77
N THR A 268 -21.74 15.40 -23.00
CA THR A 268 -21.75 15.12 -21.56
C THR A 268 -22.75 16.01 -20.80
N HIS A 269 -23.33 15.44 -19.75
CA HIS A 269 -24.33 16.13 -18.93
C HIS A 269 -23.75 17.42 -18.34
N PHE A 270 -24.59 18.46 -18.25
CA PHE A 270 -24.18 19.80 -17.80
C PHE A 270 -23.43 19.78 -16.46
N ASP A 271 -23.89 18.94 -15.52
CA ASP A 271 -23.36 18.85 -14.16
C ASP A 271 -21.94 18.26 -14.07
N THR A 272 -21.46 17.55 -15.10
CA THR A 272 -20.11 16.97 -15.10
C THR A 272 -19.10 17.78 -15.90
N ARG A 273 -19.53 18.73 -16.72
CA ARG A 273 -18.64 19.57 -17.55
C ARG A 273 -17.59 20.37 -16.77
N GLN A 274 -17.83 20.59 -15.48
CA GLN A 274 -16.89 21.29 -14.59
C GLN A 274 -15.75 20.39 -14.10
N TYR A 275 -15.90 19.07 -14.17
CA TYR A 275 -14.83 18.14 -13.82
C TYR A 275 -13.83 18.02 -14.97
N ASN A 276 -12.55 17.95 -14.62
CA ASN A 276 -11.44 17.83 -15.57
C ASN A 276 -11.36 16.42 -16.15
N HIS A 277 -12.19 16.18 -17.17
CA HIS A 277 -12.21 14.93 -17.92
C HIS A 277 -10.89 14.73 -18.68
N ILE A 278 -10.36 13.52 -18.61
CA ILE A 278 -9.43 13.02 -19.61
C ILE A 278 -10.24 12.77 -20.88
N VAL A 279 -10.09 13.67 -21.84
CA VAL A 279 -10.65 13.50 -23.17
C VAL A 279 -9.70 12.62 -23.97
N TRP A 280 -10.18 11.47 -24.46
CA TRP A 280 -9.37 10.49 -25.18
C TRP A 280 -9.95 10.18 -26.57
N GLU A 281 -9.06 9.91 -27.52
CA GLU A 281 -9.42 9.61 -28.92
C GLU A 281 -9.22 8.14 -29.25
N THR A 282 -8.11 7.56 -28.77
CA THR A 282 -7.75 6.15 -28.99
C THR A 282 -7.40 5.47 -27.67
N PRO A 283 -7.43 4.13 -27.61
CA PRO A 283 -7.02 3.37 -26.42
C PRO A 283 -5.58 3.70 -25.96
N GLU A 284 -4.65 3.93 -26.88
CA GLU A 284 -3.26 4.29 -26.57
C GLU A 284 -3.15 5.69 -25.97
N ASP A 285 -3.94 6.64 -26.47
CA ASP A 285 -4.03 7.98 -25.90
C ASP A 285 -4.66 7.96 -24.50
N LEU A 286 -5.73 7.18 -24.34
CA LEU A 286 -6.35 6.92 -23.04
C LEU A 286 -5.34 6.34 -22.06
N HIS A 287 -4.61 5.29 -22.45
CA HIS A 287 -3.57 4.67 -21.63
C HIS A 287 -2.58 5.72 -21.12
N LYS A 288 -1.96 6.46 -22.04
CA LYS A 288 -0.95 7.47 -21.72
C LYS A 288 -1.50 8.56 -20.80
N LYS A 289 -2.67 9.12 -21.12
CA LYS A 289 -3.26 10.22 -20.33
C LYS A 289 -3.71 9.75 -18.95
N LEU A 290 -4.30 8.56 -18.86
CA LEU A 290 -4.75 7.98 -17.59
C LEU A 290 -3.57 7.69 -16.67
N THR A 291 -2.52 7.03 -17.18
CA THR A 291 -1.29 6.76 -16.42
C THR A 291 -0.68 8.06 -15.88
N ASN A 292 -0.52 9.07 -16.73
CA ASN A 292 0.02 10.37 -16.31
C ASN A 292 -0.86 11.05 -15.25
N ARG A 293 -2.19 10.98 -15.37
CA ARG A 293 -3.11 11.57 -14.39
C ARG A 293 -2.99 10.87 -13.04
N ILE A 294 -2.95 9.54 -13.04
CA ILE A 294 -2.84 8.75 -11.81
C ILE A 294 -1.52 9.09 -11.10
N LEU A 295 -0.39 9.03 -11.81
CA LEU A 295 0.92 9.38 -11.24
C LEU A 295 0.98 10.82 -10.70
N ALA A 296 0.29 11.76 -11.34
CA ALA A 296 0.30 13.17 -10.91
C ALA A 296 -0.64 13.48 -9.74
N THR A 297 -1.69 12.68 -9.51
CA THR A 297 -2.79 13.07 -8.60
C THR A 297 -3.14 12.04 -7.54
N ILE A 298 -2.62 10.81 -7.63
CA ILE A 298 -2.95 9.71 -6.74
C ILE A 298 -1.70 9.32 -5.91
N PRO A 299 -1.61 9.75 -4.64
CA PRO A 299 -0.37 9.62 -3.84
C PRO A 299 0.09 8.18 -3.59
N PHE A 300 -0.83 7.21 -3.57
CA PHE A 300 -0.48 5.81 -3.30
C PHE A 300 -0.04 5.04 -4.56
N ALA A 301 -0.28 5.58 -5.76
CA ALA A 301 0.13 4.95 -7.02
C ALA A 301 1.61 5.22 -7.35
N THR A 302 2.16 6.35 -6.90
CA THR A 302 3.59 6.69 -7.06
C THR A 302 4.50 5.85 -6.17
N ASN A 303 3.98 5.32 -5.06
CA ASN A 303 4.75 4.52 -4.09
C ASN A 303 4.94 3.04 -4.48
N GLN A 304 4.43 2.62 -5.65
CA GLN A 304 4.48 1.22 -6.10
C GLN A 304 5.41 0.98 -7.29
N ASN A 305 5.88 2.06 -7.94
CA ASN A 305 6.87 2.02 -9.01
C ASN A 305 8.24 2.56 -8.56
N ALA A 306 8.47 2.57 -7.24
CA ALA A 306 9.69 2.97 -6.56
C ALA A 306 9.93 2.09 -5.33
#